data_AF-A0A2V9QEN9-F1
#
_entry.id   AF-A0A2V9QEN9-F1
#
_cell.length_a   1.000
_cell.length_b   1.000
_cell.length_c   1.000
_cell.angle_alpha   90.00
_cell.angle_beta   90.00
_cell.angle_gamma   90.00
#
_symmetry.space_group_name_H-M   'P 1'
#
loop_
_entity.id
_entity.type
_entity.pdbx_description
1 polymer ?
#
loop_
_entity_poly.entity_id
_entity_poly.type
_entity_poly.pdbx_seq_one_letter_code
_entity_poly.pdbx_strand_id
1 'polypeptide(L)'
;DFLHPARNLWRLRLGSVRLSELERHVLGWDRGADLLSGMIPQIYFDYVRGGPPEGLVPVLNHNQMDLRGLAALSTRILSLLSDAENLGQDALEVFGVSRICEKRGEHTRARNLYEKSIASFLPSETDRVARRSLARLAKRQGDFDVACELWKTALGNSRHGYDAYEQLAMYYEHKAREPEQALQIVQQALDELSHAIQVGDIAPGPYREIKARFDRRMERLKRKNGRPLLANLMTRAQA
;
A
#
# COMPACT_ATOMS: atom_id res chain seq x y z
N ASP A 1 -7.98 13.54 -14.14
CA ASP A 1 -9.04 12.65 -13.63
C ASP A 1 -9.31 13.00 -12.16
N PHE A 2 -10.46 13.62 -11.86
CA PHE A 2 -10.91 13.95 -10.49
C PHE A 2 -11.49 12.75 -9.73
N LEU A 3 -11.83 11.65 -10.42
CA LEU A 3 -12.26 10.41 -9.76
C LEU A 3 -11.08 9.70 -9.13
N HIS A 4 -9.88 9.81 -9.69
CA HIS A 4 -8.72 9.04 -9.23
C HIS A 4 -8.44 9.18 -7.71
N PRO A 5 -8.45 10.38 -7.08
CA PRO A 5 -8.40 10.51 -5.62
C PRO A 5 -9.55 9.80 -4.89
N ALA A 6 -10.79 9.95 -5.36
CA ALA A 6 -11.96 9.29 -4.78
C ALA A 6 -11.87 7.76 -4.85
N ARG A 7 -11.41 7.21 -5.98
CA ARG A 7 -11.18 5.77 -6.14
C ARG A 7 -10.14 5.26 -5.15
N ASN A 8 -9.04 6.01 -4.98
CA ASN A 8 -8.00 5.63 -4.03
C ASN A 8 -8.50 5.66 -2.59
N LEU A 9 -9.42 6.56 -2.26
CA LEU A 9 -9.92 6.72 -0.90
C LEU A 9 -10.98 5.65 -0.57
N TRP A 10 -12.01 5.51 -1.40
CA TRP A 10 -13.20 4.72 -1.04
C TRP A 10 -13.34 3.36 -1.71
N ARG A 11 -12.50 2.97 -2.69
CA ARG A 11 -12.62 1.67 -3.38
C ARG A 11 -12.65 0.48 -2.42
N LEU A 12 -11.80 0.48 -1.39
CA LEU A 12 -11.73 -0.61 -0.42
C LEU A 12 -12.96 -0.68 0.48
N ARG A 13 -13.61 0.47 0.72
CA ARG A 13 -14.81 0.59 1.55
C ARG A 13 -16.09 0.25 0.79
N LEU A 14 -16.21 0.70 -0.45
CA LEU A 14 -17.46 0.62 -1.23
C LEU A 14 -17.47 -0.48 -2.29
N GLY A 15 -16.30 -1.03 -2.67
CA GLY A 15 -16.15 -2.02 -3.74
C GLY A 15 -16.32 -1.43 -5.15
N SER A 16 -17.31 -0.56 -5.34
CA SER A 16 -17.57 0.19 -6.58
C SER A 16 -16.99 1.61 -6.50
N VAL A 17 -16.53 2.09 -7.65
CA VAL A 17 -15.97 3.44 -7.84
C VAL A 17 -16.62 4.17 -9.03
N ARG A 18 -17.83 3.73 -9.40
CA ARG A 18 -18.69 4.47 -10.32
C ARG A 18 -19.10 5.78 -9.64
N LEU A 19 -19.18 6.86 -10.40
CA LEU A 19 -19.49 8.19 -9.85
C LEU A 19 -20.83 8.17 -9.10
N SER A 20 -21.86 7.55 -9.66
CA SER A 20 -23.17 7.38 -9.03
C SER A 20 -23.12 6.62 -7.69
N GLU A 21 -22.28 5.59 -7.58
CA GLU A 21 -22.11 4.84 -6.33
C GLU A 21 -21.36 5.65 -5.28
N LEU A 22 -20.35 6.42 -5.70
CA LEU A 22 -19.64 7.34 -4.81
C LEU A 22 -20.58 8.43 -4.30
N GLU A 23 -21.40 9.01 -5.17
CA GLU A 23 -22.38 10.03 -4.80
C GLU A 23 -23.41 9.50 -3.82
N ARG A 24 -23.95 8.30 -4.05
CA ARG A 24 -24.91 7.68 -3.13
C ARG A 24 -24.32 7.46 -1.74
N HIS A 25 -23.12 6.88 -1.67
CA HIS A 25 -22.55 6.44 -0.38
C HIS A 25 -21.73 7.52 0.34
N VAL A 26 -21.17 8.48 -0.39
CA VAL A 26 -20.31 9.54 0.17
C VAL A 26 -21.06 10.85 0.32
N LEU A 27 -21.92 11.21 -0.63
CA LEU A 27 -22.68 12.47 -0.63
C LEU A 27 -24.16 12.28 -0.25
N GLY A 28 -24.66 11.04 -0.19
CA GLY A 28 -26.07 10.74 0.09
C GLY A 28 -27.00 11.09 -1.08
N TRP A 29 -26.47 11.23 -2.30
CA TRP A 29 -27.27 11.65 -3.46
C TRP A 29 -27.80 10.44 -4.22
N ASP A 30 -29.11 10.42 -4.49
CA ASP A 30 -29.71 9.46 -5.42
C ASP A 30 -30.12 10.16 -6.71
N ARG A 31 -29.50 9.76 -7.82
CA ARG A 31 -29.72 10.34 -9.13
C ARG A 31 -30.92 9.73 -9.86
N GLY A 32 -31.47 8.61 -9.38
CA GLY A 32 -32.50 7.87 -10.08
C GLY A 32 -31.99 7.24 -11.40
N ALA A 33 -32.89 7.11 -12.39
CA ALA A 33 -32.54 6.57 -13.69
C ALA A 33 -31.77 7.61 -14.53
N ASP A 34 -30.53 7.27 -14.89
CA ASP A 34 -29.65 8.11 -15.70
C ASP A 34 -29.52 7.58 -17.14
N LEU A 35 -29.06 8.43 -18.04
CA LEU A 35 -28.70 8.05 -19.40
C LEU A 35 -27.59 7.00 -19.35
N LEU A 36 -27.79 5.85 -20.00
CA LEU A 36 -26.75 4.84 -20.12
C LEU A 36 -25.57 5.44 -20.89
N SER A 37 -24.40 5.54 -20.25
CA SER A 37 -23.22 6.20 -20.84
C SER A 37 -22.80 5.61 -22.18
N GLY A 38 -23.11 4.33 -22.45
CA GLY A 38 -22.89 3.69 -23.75
C GLY A 38 -23.72 4.25 -24.91
N MET A 39 -24.81 4.96 -24.63
CA MET A 39 -25.65 5.62 -25.65
C MET A 39 -25.13 7.01 -26.03
N ILE A 40 -24.30 7.64 -25.18
CA ILE A 40 -23.77 8.99 -25.40
C ILE A 40 -23.06 9.13 -26.75
N PRO A 41 -22.15 8.22 -27.16
CA PRO A 41 -21.46 8.35 -28.44
C PRO A 41 -22.42 8.35 -29.63
N GLN A 42 -23.42 7.47 -29.63
CA GLN A 42 -24.39 7.38 -30.71
C GLN A 42 -25.24 8.65 -30.81
N ILE A 43 -25.77 9.12 -29.67
CA ILE A 43 -26.56 10.36 -29.59
C ILE A 43 -25.75 11.56 -30.12
N TYR A 44 -24.46 11.63 -29.77
CA TYR A 44 -23.57 12.68 -30.27
C TYR A 44 -23.33 12.56 -31.78
N PHE A 45 -23.08 11.35 -32.31
CA PHE A 45 -22.88 11.15 -33.75
C PHE A 45 -24.14 11.46 -34.56
N ASP A 46 -25.32 11.14 -34.05
CA ASP A 46 -26.58 11.45 -34.70
C ASP A 46 -26.75 12.97 -34.84
N TYR A 47 -26.44 13.74 -33.79
CA TYR A 47 -26.41 15.20 -33.86
C TYR A 47 -25.41 15.73 -34.90
N VAL A 48 -24.16 15.25 -34.88
CA VAL A 48 -23.11 15.71 -35.81
C VAL A 48 -23.46 15.41 -37.28
N ARG A 49 -24.27 14.38 -37.54
CA ARG A 49 -24.78 14.03 -38.88
C ARG A 49 -26.01 14.84 -39.31
N GLY A 50 -26.39 15.87 -38.55
CA GLY A 50 -27.53 16.73 -38.85
C GLY A 50 -28.84 16.33 -38.14
N GLY A 51 -28.76 15.44 -37.16
CA GLY A 51 -29.90 15.11 -36.29
C GLY A 51 -30.34 16.28 -35.41
N PRO A 52 -31.57 16.23 -34.88
CA PRO A 52 -32.14 17.30 -34.07
C PRO A 52 -31.33 17.54 -32.77
N PRO A 53 -31.07 18.81 -32.38
CA PRO A 53 -30.31 19.13 -31.18
C PRO A 53 -30.98 18.68 -29.87
N GLU A 54 -32.30 18.49 -29.88
CA GLU A 54 -33.09 18.03 -28.73
C GLU A 54 -32.59 16.67 -28.19
N GLY A 55 -32.04 15.82 -29.07
CA GLY A 55 -31.42 14.55 -28.70
C GLY A 55 -30.22 14.70 -27.76
N LEU A 56 -29.54 15.86 -27.74
CA LEU A 56 -28.41 16.13 -26.85
C LEU A 56 -28.80 16.51 -25.43
N VAL A 57 -30.05 16.95 -25.18
CA VAL A 57 -30.47 17.45 -23.85
C VAL A 57 -30.19 16.42 -22.74
N PRO A 58 -30.51 15.12 -22.89
CA PRO A 58 -30.15 14.11 -21.89
C PRO A 58 -28.64 13.98 -21.65
N VAL A 59 -27.82 14.10 -22.69
CA VAL A 59 -26.34 14.04 -22.58
C VAL A 59 -25.81 15.25 -21.80
N LEU A 60 -26.35 16.44 -22.07
CA LEU A 60 -25.97 17.66 -21.36
C LEU A 60 -26.37 17.61 -19.88
N ASN A 61 -27.57 17.10 -19.58
CA ASN A 61 -28.03 16.91 -18.20
C ASN A 61 -27.16 15.91 -17.44
N HIS A 62 -26.83 14.76 -18.07
CA HIS A 62 -25.91 13.76 -17.51
C HIS A 62 -24.55 14.40 -17.18
N ASN A 63 -23.94 15.09 -18.15
CA ASN A 63 -22.66 15.76 -17.95
C ASN A 63 -22.71 16.84 -16.86
N GLN A 64 -23.81 17.60 -16.78
CA GLN A 64 -24.00 18.59 -15.71
C GLN A 64 -24.02 17.93 -14.33
N MET A 65 -24.74 16.81 -14.18
CA MET A 65 -24.77 16.05 -12.94
C MET A 65 -23.38 15.51 -12.58
N ASP A 66 -22.65 14.97 -13.55
CA ASP A 66 -21.27 14.49 -13.38
C ASP A 66 -20.32 15.58 -12.91
N LEU A 67 -20.35 16.75 -13.52
CA LEU A 67 -19.50 17.87 -13.10
C LEU A 67 -19.80 18.32 -11.67
N ARG A 68 -21.09 18.39 -11.29
CA ARG A 68 -21.51 18.71 -9.92
C ARG A 68 -21.06 17.63 -8.94
N GLY A 69 -21.25 16.37 -9.28
CA GLY A 69 -20.80 15.21 -8.52
C GLY A 69 -19.32 15.23 -8.22
N LEU A 70 -18.50 15.43 -9.26
CA LEU A 70 -17.05 15.51 -9.17
C LEU A 70 -16.59 16.69 -8.31
N ALA A 71 -17.22 17.86 -8.45
CA ALA A 71 -16.91 19.03 -7.62
C ALA A 71 -17.26 18.79 -6.14
N ALA A 72 -18.42 18.20 -5.87
CA ALA A 72 -18.86 17.88 -4.51
C ALA A 72 -17.96 16.82 -3.85
N LEU A 73 -17.62 15.74 -4.57
CA LEU A 73 -16.69 14.73 -4.09
C LEU A 73 -15.29 15.33 -3.83
N SER A 74 -14.82 16.21 -4.71
CA SER A 74 -13.53 16.89 -4.52
C SER A 74 -13.55 17.75 -3.25
N THR A 75 -14.63 18.49 -3.01
CA THR A 75 -14.82 19.28 -1.79
C THR A 75 -14.83 18.39 -0.55
N ARG A 76 -15.49 17.23 -0.62
CA ARG A 76 -15.48 16.25 0.48
C ARG A 76 -14.09 15.71 0.77
N ILE A 77 -13.31 15.36 -0.26
CA ILE A 77 -11.92 14.91 -0.12
C ILE A 77 -11.06 16.02 0.51
N LEU A 78 -11.17 17.25 0.03
CA LEU A 78 -10.43 18.38 0.59
C LEU A 78 -10.80 18.63 2.05
N SER A 79 -12.06 18.48 2.42
CA SER A 79 -12.52 18.58 3.81
C SER A 79 -11.91 17.48 4.69
N LEU A 80 -11.94 16.22 4.23
CA LEU A 80 -11.30 15.08 4.91
C LEU A 80 -9.79 15.29 5.07
N LEU A 81 -9.13 15.84 4.05
CA LEU A 81 -7.70 16.16 4.09
C LEU A 81 -7.39 17.41 4.91
N SER A 82 -8.33 18.31 5.14
CA SER A 82 -8.10 19.49 5.97
C SER A 82 -8.24 19.14 7.45
N ASP A 83 -9.12 18.21 7.78
CA ASP A 83 -9.44 17.78 9.14
C ASP A 83 -9.12 16.29 9.38
N ALA A 84 -7.98 15.82 8.86
CA ALA A 84 -7.63 14.40 8.87
C ALA A 84 -7.43 13.85 10.30
N GLU A 85 -7.00 14.72 11.21
CA GLU A 85 -6.75 14.42 12.61
C GLU A 85 -8.04 14.01 13.34
N ASN A 86 -9.15 14.67 13.01
CA ASN A 86 -10.46 14.46 13.61
C ASN A 86 -11.36 13.51 12.81
N LEU A 87 -10.80 12.77 11.84
CA LEU A 87 -11.54 11.74 11.14
C LEU A 87 -12.20 10.77 12.13
N GLY A 88 -13.39 10.31 11.76
CA GLY A 88 -14.15 9.34 12.55
C GLY A 88 -13.45 7.98 12.68
N GLN A 89 -14.19 6.99 13.18
CA GLN A 89 -13.67 5.65 13.48
C GLN A 89 -13.62 4.72 12.25
N ASP A 90 -13.97 5.18 11.05
CA ASP A 90 -13.90 4.36 9.84
C ASP A 90 -12.43 4.11 9.44
N ALA A 91 -11.92 2.94 9.81
CA ALA A 91 -10.54 2.54 9.58
C ALA A 91 -10.13 2.59 8.11
N LEU A 92 -11.03 2.21 7.19
CA LEU A 92 -10.75 2.18 5.75
C LEU A 92 -10.67 3.59 5.16
N GLU A 93 -11.53 4.51 5.64
CA GLU A 93 -11.46 5.92 5.26
C GLU A 93 -10.16 6.57 5.75
N VAL A 94 -9.80 6.34 7.03
CA VAL A 94 -8.54 6.82 7.62
C VAL A 94 -7.32 6.26 6.86
N PHE A 95 -7.33 4.98 6.50
CA PHE A 95 -6.29 4.35 5.67
C PHE A 95 -6.25 4.93 4.23
N GLY A 96 -7.41 5.28 3.66
CA GLY A 96 -7.49 5.98 2.39
C GLY A 96 -6.79 7.34 2.45
N VAL A 97 -7.06 8.12 3.50
CA VAL A 97 -6.49 9.44 3.73
C VAL A 97 -4.99 9.37 4.02
N SER A 98 -4.53 8.41 4.84
CA SER A 98 -3.10 8.23 5.15
C SER A 98 -2.25 8.04 3.88
N ARG A 99 -2.74 7.24 2.92
CA ARG A 99 -2.09 7.04 1.61
C ARG A 99 -2.01 8.32 0.79
N ILE A 100 -3.03 9.18 0.84
CA ILE A 100 -3.02 10.45 0.13
C ILE A 100 -2.00 11.40 0.77
N CYS A 101 -1.96 11.51 2.10
CA CYS A 101 -0.94 12.28 2.81
C CYS A 101 0.47 11.78 2.51
N GLU A 102 0.70 10.46 2.47
CA GLU A 102 2.01 9.89 2.11
C GLU A 102 2.44 10.30 0.70
N LYS A 103 1.53 10.24 -0.28
CA LYS A 103 1.80 10.66 -1.67
C LYS A 103 2.08 12.16 -1.80
N ARG A 104 1.53 12.99 -0.91
CA ARG A 104 1.77 14.43 -0.84
C ARG A 104 3.09 14.80 -0.12
N GLY A 105 3.80 13.82 0.45
CA GLY A 105 5.00 14.06 1.24
C GLY A 105 4.73 14.47 2.69
N GLU A 106 3.48 14.44 3.14
CA GLU A 106 3.07 14.76 4.52
C GLU A 106 3.36 13.57 5.45
N HIS A 107 4.63 13.18 5.59
CA HIS A 107 5.03 11.92 6.19
C HIS A 107 4.63 11.75 7.66
N THR A 108 4.76 12.80 8.48
CA THR A 108 4.34 12.77 9.89
C THR A 108 2.84 12.54 10.01
N ARG A 109 2.06 13.26 9.20
CA ARG A 109 0.60 13.14 9.19
C ARG A 109 0.14 11.77 8.69
N ALA A 110 0.75 11.30 7.60
CA ALA A 110 0.51 9.97 7.07
C ALA A 110 0.79 8.87 8.09
N ARG A 111 1.89 9.00 8.85
CA ARG A 111 2.26 8.07 9.93
C ARG A 111 1.15 7.97 10.99
N ASN A 112 0.74 9.10 11.56
CA ASN A 112 -0.29 9.13 12.59
C ASN A 112 -1.61 8.50 12.10
N LEU A 113 -1.99 8.76 10.84
CA LEU A 113 -3.19 8.19 10.24
C LEU A 113 -3.06 6.68 9.98
N TYR A 114 -1.89 6.19 9.58
CA TYR A 114 -1.67 4.74 9.50
C TYR A 114 -1.80 4.09 10.87
N GLU A 115 -1.20 4.65 11.91
CA GLU A 115 -1.31 4.14 13.29
C GLU A 115 -2.77 4.12 13.75
N LYS A 116 -3.51 5.22 13.52
CA LYS A 116 -4.95 5.31 13.82
C LYS A 116 -5.79 4.29 13.06
N SER A 117 -5.56 4.11 11.76
CA SER A 117 -6.32 3.13 10.96
C SER A 117 -6.05 1.68 11.41
N ILE A 118 -4.79 1.33 11.69
CA ILE A 118 -4.42 0.00 12.20
C ILE A 118 -5.07 -0.26 13.57
N ALA A 119 -5.07 0.73 14.47
CA ALA A 119 -5.70 0.61 15.78
C ALA A 119 -7.23 0.45 15.71
N SER A 120 -7.86 0.91 14.62
CA SER A 120 -9.33 0.86 14.42
C SER A 120 -9.82 -0.43 13.73
N PHE A 121 -8.97 -1.46 13.62
CA PHE A 121 -9.22 -2.75 12.97
C PHE A 121 -9.47 -2.65 11.45
N LEU A 122 -8.48 -3.10 10.67
CA LEU A 122 -8.56 -3.19 9.21
C LEU A 122 -8.76 -4.64 8.76
N PRO A 123 -9.41 -4.88 7.59
CA PRO A 123 -9.38 -6.19 6.94
C PRO A 123 -7.93 -6.65 6.73
N SER A 124 -7.67 -7.95 6.90
CA SER A 124 -6.32 -8.53 6.97
C SER A 124 -5.35 -8.06 5.88
N GLU A 125 -5.76 -8.06 4.61
CA GLU A 125 -4.91 -7.57 3.52
C GLU A 125 -4.62 -6.07 3.61
N THR A 126 -5.61 -5.29 4.04
CA THR A 126 -5.45 -3.83 4.17
C THR A 126 -4.57 -3.50 5.36
N ASP A 127 -4.73 -4.21 6.49
CA ASP A 127 -3.86 -4.12 7.65
C ASP A 127 -2.39 -4.41 7.29
N ARG A 128 -2.15 -5.50 6.54
CA ARG A 128 -0.81 -5.82 6.04
C ARG A 128 -0.19 -4.68 5.22
N VAL A 129 -0.95 -4.09 4.31
CA VAL A 129 -0.47 -2.96 3.47
C VAL A 129 -0.25 -1.69 4.30
N ALA A 130 -1.10 -1.42 5.29
CA ALA A 130 -0.97 -0.30 6.21
C ALA A 130 0.30 -0.43 7.06
N ARG A 131 0.49 -1.58 7.73
CA ARG A 131 1.69 -1.87 8.53
C ARG A 131 2.97 -1.80 7.71
N ARG A 132 2.95 -2.33 6.49
CA ARG A 132 4.10 -2.22 5.57
C ARG A 132 4.44 -0.76 5.26
N SER A 133 3.43 0.08 5.04
CA SER A 133 3.64 1.49 4.71
C SER A 133 4.12 2.28 5.93
N LEU A 134 3.55 2.00 7.11
CA LEU A 134 4.01 2.54 8.39
C LEU A 134 5.47 2.17 8.67
N ALA A 135 5.86 0.90 8.50
CA ALA A 135 7.24 0.46 8.71
C ALA A 135 8.23 1.17 7.78
N ARG A 136 7.83 1.44 6.53
CA ARG A 136 8.64 2.20 5.58
C ARG A 136 8.81 3.66 6.01
N LEU A 137 7.75 4.29 6.50
CA LEU A 137 7.81 5.66 7.03
C LEU A 137 8.68 5.75 8.29
N ALA A 138 8.47 4.83 9.25
CA ALA A 138 9.27 4.74 10.47
C ALA A 138 10.76 4.60 10.15
N LYS A 139 11.12 3.68 9.24
CA LYS A 139 12.49 3.52 8.75
C LYS A 139 13.06 4.82 8.16
N ARG A 140 12.29 5.55 7.34
CA ARG A 140 12.74 6.82 6.74
C ARG A 140 12.98 7.91 7.78
N GLN A 141 12.19 7.91 8.85
CA GLN A 141 12.33 8.83 9.97
C GLN A 141 13.43 8.42 10.96
N GLY A 142 14.07 7.27 10.76
CA GLY A 142 15.11 6.75 11.65
C GLY A 142 14.58 6.04 12.90
N ASP A 143 13.26 5.89 13.02
CA ASP A 143 12.62 5.13 14.08
C ASP A 143 12.64 3.64 13.73
N PHE A 144 13.78 3.02 14.02
CA PHE A 144 14.01 1.62 13.70
C PHE A 144 13.32 0.67 14.68
N ASP A 145 13.01 1.11 15.89
CA ASP A 145 12.32 0.29 16.89
C ASP A 145 10.93 -0.08 16.38
N VAL A 146 10.14 0.93 16.00
CA VAL A 146 8.80 0.70 15.43
C VAL A 146 8.88 -0.05 14.10
N ALA A 147 9.85 0.27 13.24
CA ALA A 147 10.01 -0.41 11.96
C ALA A 147 10.30 -1.91 12.14
N CYS A 148 11.17 -2.27 13.09
CA CYS A 148 11.53 -3.66 13.37
C CYS A 148 10.35 -4.43 13.96
N GLU A 149 9.61 -3.87 14.90
CA GLU A 149 8.41 -4.52 15.44
C GLU A 149 7.38 -4.80 14.34
N LEU A 150 7.13 -3.83 13.46
CA LEU A 150 6.23 -4.03 12.33
C LEU A 150 6.74 -5.11 11.36
N TRP A 151 8.04 -5.18 11.08
CA TRP A 151 8.59 -6.24 10.24
C TRP A 151 8.52 -7.62 10.91
N LYS A 152 8.78 -7.72 12.22
CA LYS A 152 8.67 -8.99 12.97
C LYS A 152 7.24 -9.53 12.91
N THR A 153 6.23 -8.68 13.09
CA THR A 153 4.82 -9.09 12.99
C THR A 153 4.38 -9.47 11.57
N ALA A 154 5.12 -9.05 10.55
CA ALA A 154 4.79 -9.29 9.16
C ALA A 154 5.46 -10.55 8.57
N LEU A 155 6.34 -11.22 9.32
CA LEU A 155 7.06 -12.41 8.86
C LEU A 155 6.11 -13.54 8.46
N GLY A 156 6.59 -14.42 7.58
CA GLY A 156 5.88 -15.60 7.10
C GLY A 156 5.83 -15.70 5.57
N ASN A 157 5.16 -16.75 5.08
CA ASN A 157 5.04 -17.05 3.65
C ASN A 157 4.09 -16.12 2.89
N SER A 158 4.51 -14.88 2.69
CA SER A 158 3.85 -13.94 1.78
C SER A 158 4.88 -13.01 1.16
N ARG A 159 4.55 -12.37 0.04
CA ARG A 159 5.42 -11.34 -0.56
C ARG A 159 5.82 -10.27 0.47
N HIS A 160 4.89 -9.86 1.32
CA HIS A 160 5.16 -8.85 2.36
C HIS A 160 6.03 -9.39 3.50
N GLY A 161 5.89 -10.67 3.85
CA GLY A 161 6.73 -11.32 4.84
C GLY A 161 8.17 -11.49 4.39
N TYR A 162 8.40 -11.91 3.15
CA TYR A 162 9.75 -11.97 2.58
C TYR A 162 10.40 -10.59 2.46
N ASP A 163 9.64 -9.55 2.09
CA ASP A 163 10.14 -8.18 2.13
C ASP A 163 10.52 -7.75 3.56
N ALA A 164 9.78 -8.19 4.59
CA ALA A 164 10.06 -7.90 6.00
C ALA A 164 11.32 -8.62 6.52
N TYR A 165 11.50 -9.90 6.19
CA TYR A 165 12.75 -10.65 6.44
C TYR A 165 13.95 -9.90 5.87
N GLU A 166 13.84 -9.42 4.63
CA GLU A 166 14.92 -8.66 3.98
C GLU A 166 15.23 -7.34 4.72
N GLN A 167 14.21 -6.59 5.14
CA GLN A 167 14.43 -5.35 5.89
C GLN A 167 15.07 -5.59 7.27
N LEU A 168 14.63 -6.61 8.01
CA LEU A 168 15.22 -6.99 9.30
C LEU A 168 16.68 -7.41 9.14
N ALA A 169 16.99 -8.24 8.14
CA ALA A 169 18.36 -8.64 7.87
C ALA A 169 19.25 -7.43 7.53
N MET A 170 18.74 -6.46 6.76
CA MET A 170 19.45 -5.20 6.48
C MET A 170 19.66 -4.36 7.74
N TYR A 171 18.65 -4.29 8.61
CA TYR A 171 18.74 -3.54 9.86
C TYR A 171 19.84 -4.12 10.76
N TYR A 172 19.79 -5.43 11.03
CA TYR A 172 20.80 -6.08 11.86
C TYR A 172 22.20 -6.00 11.24
N GLU A 173 22.33 -6.12 9.91
CA GLU A 173 23.63 -6.04 9.23
C GLU A 173 24.27 -4.64 9.28
N HIS A 174 23.47 -3.58 9.12
CA HIS A 174 24.00 -2.23 8.87
C HIS A 174 23.78 -1.24 10.01
N LYS A 175 22.66 -1.35 10.73
CA LYS A 175 22.29 -0.41 11.80
C LYS A 175 22.66 -0.94 13.17
N ALA A 176 22.16 -2.12 13.55
CA ALA A 176 22.52 -2.75 14.82
C ALA A 176 23.97 -3.29 14.82
N ARG A 177 24.52 -3.57 13.63
CA ARG A 177 25.85 -4.18 13.44
C ARG A 177 25.97 -5.56 14.12
N GLU A 178 24.89 -6.33 14.05
CA GLU A 178 24.75 -7.69 14.58
C GLU A 178 24.61 -8.68 13.41
N PRO A 179 25.71 -9.02 12.74
CA PRO A 179 25.67 -9.84 11.53
C PRO A 179 25.23 -11.29 11.79
N GLU A 180 25.40 -11.80 13.02
CA GLU A 180 24.86 -13.10 13.43
C GLU A 180 23.34 -13.12 13.45
N GLN A 181 22.71 -12.09 14.02
CA GLN A 181 21.25 -11.95 13.97
C GLN A 181 20.76 -11.77 12.53
N ALA A 182 21.47 -11.00 11.71
CA ALA A 182 21.16 -10.89 10.29
C ALA A 182 21.19 -12.25 9.57
N LEU A 183 22.16 -13.12 9.88
CA LEU A 183 22.23 -14.48 9.35
C LEU A 183 21.04 -15.33 9.79
N GLN A 184 20.67 -15.26 11.08
CA GLN A 184 19.52 -15.99 11.61
C GLN A 184 18.22 -15.60 10.90
N ILE A 185 17.98 -14.30 10.69
CA ILE A 185 16.81 -13.81 9.95
C ILE A 185 16.79 -14.32 8.51
N VAL A 186 17.93 -14.32 7.81
CA VAL A 186 18.02 -14.85 6.44
C VAL A 186 17.80 -16.36 6.40
N GLN A 187 18.30 -17.10 7.40
CA GLN A 187 18.07 -18.54 7.51
C GLN A 187 16.59 -18.85 7.71
N GLN A 188 15.93 -18.16 8.65
CA GLN A 188 14.47 -18.30 8.88
C GLN A 188 13.68 -18.05 7.60
N ALA A 189 14.04 -17.02 6.81
CA ALA A 189 13.39 -16.73 5.54
C ALA A 189 13.54 -17.87 4.52
N LEU A 190 14.73 -18.51 4.46
CA LEU A 190 15.00 -19.63 3.57
C LEU A 190 14.27 -20.90 4.02
N ASP A 191 14.16 -21.13 5.33
CA ASP A 191 13.44 -22.27 5.90
C ASP A 191 11.93 -22.15 5.62
N GLU A 192 11.34 -20.97 5.85
CA GLU A 192 9.95 -20.65 5.51
C GLU A 192 9.69 -20.85 4.01
N LEU A 193 10.60 -20.36 3.16
CA LEU A 193 10.48 -20.49 1.71
C LEU A 193 10.60 -21.95 1.23
N SER A 194 11.45 -22.73 1.90
CA SER A 194 11.62 -24.16 1.61
C SER A 194 10.39 -24.96 2.03
N HIS A 195 9.77 -24.62 3.16
CA HIS A 195 8.51 -25.21 3.57
C HIS A 195 7.39 -24.86 2.58
N ALA A 196 7.26 -23.59 2.21
CA ALA A 196 6.25 -23.09 1.28
C ALA A 196 6.25 -23.83 -0.07
N ILE A 197 7.42 -24.12 -0.64
CA ILE A 197 7.51 -24.85 -1.92
C ILE A 197 7.18 -26.34 -1.75
N GLN A 198 7.49 -26.94 -0.60
CA GLN A 198 7.17 -28.34 -0.31
C GLN A 198 5.66 -28.57 -0.18
N VAL A 199 4.94 -27.64 0.45
CA VAL A 199 3.49 -27.72 0.63
C VAL A 199 2.69 -27.14 -0.55
N GLY A 200 3.35 -26.53 -1.53
CA GLY A 200 2.71 -26.01 -2.75
C GLY A 200 2.11 -24.60 -2.61
N ASP A 201 2.41 -23.87 -1.54
CA ASP A 201 1.89 -22.52 -1.28
C ASP A 201 2.59 -21.42 -2.09
N ILE A 202 3.66 -21.77 -2.80
CA ILE A 202 4.39 -20.84 -3.67
C ILE A 202 4.71 -21.47 -5.02
N ALA A 203 4.49 -20.71 -6.08
CA ALA A 203 4.85 -21.15 -7.43
C ALA A 203 6.38 -21.19 -7.63
N PRO A 204 6.91 -22.08 -8.49
CA PRO A 204 8.36 -22.23 -8.72
C PRO A 204 9.07 -20.95 -9.18
N GLY A 205 8.40 -20.07 -9.92
CA GLY A 205 8.96 -18.80 -10.40
C GLY A 205 9.31 -17.85 -9.25
N PRO A 206 8.31 -17.35 -8.49
CA PRO A 206 8.53 -16.53 -7.29
C PRO A 206 9.50 -17.17 -6.29
N TYR A 207 9.41 -18.49 -6.08
CA TYR A 207 10.34 -19.23 -5.22
C TYR A 207 11.81 -19.01 -5.63
N ARG A 208 12.15 -19.23 -6.89
CA ARG A 208 13.54 -19.07 -7.39
C ARG A 208 14.04 -17.64 -7.22
N GLU A 209 13.19 -16.65 -7.49
CA GLU A 209 13.56 -15.23 -7.38
C GLU A 209 13.86 -14.85 -5.92
N ILE A 210 12.98 -15.23 -5.00
CA ILE A 210 13.12 -14.91 -3.57
C ILE A 210 14.32 -15.67 -2.99
N LYS A 211 14.46 -16.96 -3.32
CA LYS A 211 15.58 -17.79 -2.86
C LYS A 211 16.92 -17.20 -3.30
N ALA A 212 17.07 -16.86 -4.57
CA ALA A 212 18.31 -16.28 -5.11
C ALA A 212 18.69 -14.95 -4.44
N ARG A 213 17.71 -14.20 -3.93
CA ARG A 213 17.96 -12.96 -3.17
C ARG A 213 18.52 -13.26 -1.79
N PHE A 214 17.93 -14.20 -1.07
CA PHE A 214 18.39 -14.59 0.27
C PHE A 214 19.71 -15.37 0.24
N ASP A 215 19.92 -16.26 -0.74
CA ASP A 215 21.21 -16.97 -0.93
C ASP A 215 22.36 -15.98 -1.10
N ARG A 216 22.22 -14.98 -1.99
CA ARG A 216 23.24 -13.93 -2.21
C ARG A 216 23.55 -13.14 -0.93
N ARG A 217 22.51 -12.84 -0.14
CA ARG A 217 22.66 -12.12 1.14
C ARG A 217 23.37 -13.00 2.19
N MET A 218 22.98 -14.27 2.28
CA MET A 218 23.59 -15.27 3.16
C MET A 218 25.09 -15.41 2.88
N GLU A 219 25.48 -15.58 1.62
CA GLU A 219 26.90 -15.65 1.22
C GLU A 219 27.69 -14.39 1.57
N ARG A 220 27.08 -13.20 1.38
CA ARG A 220 27.72 -11.93 1.76
C ARG A 220 27.95 -11.84 3.26
N LEU A 221 26.93 -12.18 4.06
CA LEU A 221 27.00 -12.14 5.52
C LEU A 221 28.02 -13.16 6.07
N LYS A 222 28.05 -14.39 5.55
CA LYS A 222 29.05 -15.42 5.93
C LYS A 222 30.48 -14.95 5.66
N ARG A 223 30.75 -14.35 4.50
CA ARG A 223 32.06 -13.76 4.20
C ARG A 223 32.44 -12.64 5.16
N LYS A 224 31.47 -11.81 5.55
CA LYS A 224 31.69 -10.72 6.51
C LYS A 224 31.96 -11.23 7.92
N ASN A 225 31.33 -12.33 8.35
CA ASN A 225 31.57 -12.97 9.66
C ASN A 225 32.84 -13.84 9.71
N GLY A 226 33.27 -14.42 8.58
CA GLY A 226 34.53 -15.18 8.53
C GLY A 226 35.79 -14.30 8.57
N ARG A 227 35.71 -13.05 8.10
CA ARG A 227 36.83 -12.08 8.12
C ARG A 227 37.32 -11.64 9.52
N PRO A 228 36.45 -11.32 10.51
CA PRO A 228 36.92 -10.96 11.85
C PRO A 228 37.58 -12.13 12.61
N LEU A 229 37.15 -13.37 12.37
CA LEU A 229 37.79 -14.56 12.95
C LEU A 229 39.23 -14.77 12.45
N LEU A 230 39.46 -14.61 11.14
CA LEU A 230 40.80 -14.74 10.56
C LEU A 230 41.73 -13.59 10.98
N ALA A 231 41.22 -12.36 11.10
CA ALA A 231 42.00 -11.22 11.58
C ALA A 231 42.47 -11.43 13.02
N ASN A 232 41.59 -11.89 13.93
CA ASN A 232 41.92 -12.16 15.33
C ASN A 232 42.86 -13.37 15.53
N LEU A 233 42.78 -14.39 14.67
CA LEU A 233 43.71 -15.54 14.70
C LEU A 233 45.11 -15.13 14.22
N MET A 234 45.21 -14.23 13.23
CA MET A 234 46.50 -13.72 12.77
C MET A 234 47.18 -12.79 13.78
N THR A 235 46.42 -12.01 14.57
CA THR A 235 47.00 -11.18 15.63
C THR A 235 47.52 -12.00 16.81
N ARG A 236 46.89 -13.15 17.11
CA ARG A 236 47.34 -14.07 18.18
C ARG A 236 48.50 -14.99 17.77
N ALA A 237 48.75 -15.16 16.47
CA ALA A 237 49.90 -15.93 15.98
C ALA A 237 51.19 -15.09 15.84
N GLN A 238 51.11 -13.78 16.09
CA GLN A 238 52.23 -12.82 16.02
C GLN A 238 52.62 -12.25 17.40
N ALA A 239 52.00 -12.74 18.48
CA ALA A 239 52.33 -12.42 19.87
C ALA A 239 52.81 -13.70 20.58
#